data_AF-A0A1X0NVN2-F1
#
_entry.id   AF-A0A1X0NVN2-F1
#
_cell.length_a   1.000
_cell.length_b   1.000
_cell.length_c   1.000
_cell.angle_alpha   90.00
_cell.angle_beta   90.00
_cell.angle_gamma   90.00
#
_symmetry.space_group_name_H-M   'P 1'
#
loop_
_entity.id
_entity.type
_entity.pdbx_description
1 polymer ?
#
loop_
_entity_poly.entity_id
_entity_poly.type
_entity_poly.pdbx_seq_one_letter_code
_entity_poly.pdbx_strand_id
1 'polypeptide(L)'
;MSTESELQAKYDAAVKRYEAAAQAETAAKKERDEKEAWVRKTQKGTKQYYLAWAEINKAEIAFTEKVEQRYAAEYKRDLCYADWMKYRHGSDSKEAQIAQHRAELSHTMDLVHSGSSPYWIKWDKLCRKAEWVWSQLKAEGYDNVAEKLRSAREVFCDRIKEEANGKTFRNTRNAALVALKKWEQGDDRAAWDKGKPVYDAALAKWNEFKPKGEQYAEELENEICECAKTSLTVYAIVSHWESSALKNDLGQKSQTIDDLNDQLDHKDDDTAALKNELHQKSQENKEHRTWIGPLMHTNQTLNNSLCKQVERSDAFQHLILGEESQNWLEGKTSSHANLVNWIQKKIAKMAAL
;
A
#
# COMPACT_ATOMS: atom_id res chain seq x y z
N MET A 1 -12.40 -9.31 -1.24
CA MET A 1 -11.52 -8.80 -2.32
C MET A 1 -12.24 -7.66 -3.01
N SER A 2 -11.66 -6.45 -3.04
CA SER A 2 -12.31 -5.32 -3.71
C SER A 2 -12.40 -5.52 -5.22
N THR A 3 -13.51 -5.08 -5.82
CA THR A 3 -13.71 -5.08 -7.27
C THR A 3 -13.02 -3.89 -7.94
N GLU A 4 -12.80 -3.95 -9.26
CA GLU A 4 -12.24 -2.82 -10.03
C GLU A 4 -13.08 -1.55 -9.86
N SER A 5 -14.41 -1.69 -9.90
CA SER A 5 -15.36 -0.58 -9.74
C SER A 5 -15.29 0.06 -8.36
N GLU A 6 -15.07 -0.71 -7.29
CA GLU A 6 -14.85 -0.18 -5.94
C GLU A 6 -13.55 0.62 -5.83
N LEU A 7 -12.45 0.12 -6.42
CA LEU A 7 -11.17 0.81 -6.42
C LEU A 7 -11.22 2.11 -7.24
N GLN A 8 -11.89 2.08 -8.40
CA GLN A 8 -12.18 3.27 -9.21
C GLN A 8 -12.99 4.30 -8.39
N ALA A 9 -14.06 3.87 -7.72
CA ALA A 9 -14.89 4.77 -6.90
C ALA A 9 -14.11 5.39 -5.73
N LYS A 10 -13.22 4.62 -5.08
CA LYS A 10 -12.30 5.13 -4.03
C LYS A 10 -11.33 6.17 -4.59
N TYR A 11 -10.77 5.94 -5.78
CA TYR A 11 -9.91 6.90 -6.46
C TYR A 11 -10.68 8.19 -6.82
N ASP A 12 -11.85 8.08 -7.44
CA ASP A 12 -12.67 9.23 -7.82
C ASP A 12 -13.08 10.08 -6.60
N ALA A 13 -13.42 9.43 -5.48
CA ALA A 13 -13.69 10.11 -4.22
C ALA A 13 -12.46 10.84 -3.68
N ALA A 14 -11.27 10.26 -3.79
CA ALA A 14 -10.02 10.90 -3.39
C ALA A 14 -9.66 12.09 -4.30
N VAL A 15 -9.92 12.01 -5.61
CA VAL A 15 -9.76 13.13 -6.56
C VAL A 15 -10.63 14.31 -6.14
N LYS A 16 -11.93 14.09 -5.84
CA LYS A 16 -12.84 15.16 -5.39
C LYS A 16 -12.35 15.84 -4.11
N ARG A 17 -11.84 15.07 -3.14
CA ARG A 17 -11.26 15.61 -1.90
C ARG A 17 -10.02 16.47 -2.18
N TYR A 18 -9.15 16.03 -3.08
CA TYR A 18 -7.98 16.79 -3.50
C TYR A 18 -8.37 18.11 -4.18
N GLU A 19 -9.36 18.10 -5.07
CA GLU A 19 -9.87 19.31 -5.74
C GLU A 19 -10.45 20.31 -4.74
N ALA A 20 -11.26 19.83 -3.78
CA ALA A 20 -11.79 20.67 -2.69
C ALA A 20 -10.68 21.29 -1.83
N ALA A 21 -9.64 20.51 -1.48
CA ALA A 21 -8.49 21.02 -0.74
C ALA A 21 -7.69 22.07 -1.53
N ALA A 22 -7.52 21.87 -2.84
CA ALA A 22 -6.86 22.85 -3.72
C ALA A 22 -7.64 24.17 -3.85
N GLN A 23 -8.98 24.11 -3.88
CA GLN A 23 -9.83 25.30 -3.83
C GLN A 23 -9.69 26.03 -2.48
N ALA A 24 -9.67 25.29 -1.37
CA ALA A 24 -9.48 25.86 -0.04
C ALA A 24 -8.10 26.54 0.11
N GLU A 25 -7.03 25.95 -0.42
CA GLU A 25 -5.70 26.57 -0.48
C GLU A 25 -5.75 27.89 -1.27
N THR A 26 -6.39 27.89 -2.44
CA THR A 26 -6.49 29.09 -3.29
C THR A 26 -7.23 30.23 -2.57
N ALA A 27 -8.31 29.90 -1.85
CA ALA A 27 -9.07 30.87 -1.06
C ALA A 27 -8.23 31.44 0.09
N ALA A 28 -7.52 30.60 0.85
CA ALA A 28 -6.65 31.04 1.93
C ALA A 28 -5.49 31.90 1.43
N LYS A 29 -4.91 31.56 0.27
CA LYS A 29 -3.88 32.38 -0.39
C LYS A 29 -4.40 33.77 -0.72
N LYS A 30 -5.61 33.87 -1.28
CA LYS A 30 -6.23 35.15 -1.60
C LYS A 30 -6.42 36.02 -0.35
N GLU A 31 -6.94 35.44 0.74
CA GLU A 31 -7.10 36.16 2.01
C GLU A 31 -5.77 36.70 2.55
N ARG A 32 -4.72 35.87 2.50
CA ARG A 32 -3.37 36.27 2.90
C ARG A 32 -2.86 37.43 2.03
N ASP A 33 -2.98 37.31 0.71
CA ASP A 33 -2.49 38.33 -0.23
C ASP A 33 -3.25 39.66 -0.05
N GLU A 34 -4.55 39.63 0.26
CA GLU A 34 -5.35 40.80 0.61
C GLU A 34 -4.86 41.48 1.91
N LYS A 35 -4.57 40.68 2.95
CA LYS A 35 -3.99 41.18 4.20
C LYS A 35 -2.60 41.77 3.97
N GLU A 36 -1.76 41.13 3.17
CA GLU A 36 -0.43 41.64 2.82
C GLU A 36 -0.51 43.00 2.10
N ALA A 37 -1.43 43.13 1.14
CA ALA A 37 -1.68 44.39 0.44
C ALA A 37 -2.13 45.51 1.38
N TRP A 38 -2.88 45.19 2.44
CA TRP A 38 -3.28 46.16 3.45
C TRP A 38 -2.08 46.64 4.29
N VAL A 39 -1.23 45.72 4.74
CA VAL A 39 -0.05 46.07 5.57
C VAL A 39 0.92 46.97 4.82
N ARG A 40 1.12 46.76 3.51
CA ARG A 40 1.96 47.63 2.68
C ARG A 40 1.49 49.10 2.65
N LYS A 41 0.23 49.37 2.99
CA LYS A 41 -0.33 50.74 3.09
C LYS A 41 -0.16 51.36 4.49
N THR A 42 0.18 50.56 5.49
CA THR A 42 0.35 51.05 6.87
C THR A 42 1.74 51.62 7.11
N GLN A 43 1.83 52.67 7.92
CA GLN A 43 3.12 53.32 8.23
C GLN A 43 3.98 52.43 9.12
N LYS A 44 5.17 52.06 8.63
CA LYS A 44 6.13 51.22 9.34
C LYS A 44 6.47 51.78 10.74
N GLY A 45 6.54 50.89 11.72
CA GLY A 45 6.90 51.21 13.11
C GLY A 45 5.74 51.70 13.98
N THR A 46 4.55 51.89 13.42
CA THR A 46 3.35 52.21 14.21
C THR A 46 2.77 50.97 14.89
N LYS A 47 2.03 51.15 15.98
CA LYS A 47 1.24 50.07 16.61
C LYS A 47 0.33 49.36 15.59
N GLN A 48 -0.30 50.13 14.70
CA GLN A 48 -1.18 49.60 13.64
C GLN A 48 -0.40 48.71 12.66
N TYR A 49 0.80 49.11 12.25
CA TYR A 49 1.66 48.29 11.39
C TYR A 49 1.99 46.94 12.02
N TYR A 50 2.31 46.90 13.31
CA TYR A 50 2.61 45.65 14.00
C TYR A 50 1.36 44.77 14.16
N LEU A 51 0.21 45.33 14.50
CA LEU A 51 -1.05 44.58 14.51
C LEU A 51 -1.40 44.04 13.11
N ALA A 52 -1.08 44.79 12.06
CA ALA A 52 -1.27 44.36 10.68
C ALA A 52 -0.40 43.14 10.33
N TRP A 53 0.88 43.16 10.72
CA TRP A 53 1.78 42.01 10.57
C TRP A 53 1.35 40.80 11.39
N ALA A 54 0.81 41.00 12.59
CA ALA A 54 0.23 39.91 13.37
C ALA A 54 -0.89 39.19 12.60
N GLU A 55 -1.77 39.94 11.94
CA GLU A 55 -2.86 39.37 11.14
C GLU A 55 -2.39 38.69 9.84
N ILE A 56 -1.32 39.20 9.18
CA ILE A 56 -0.69 38.47 8.06
C ILE A 56 -0.17 37.12 8.56
N ASN A 57 0.59 37.11 9.66
CA ASN A 57 1.23 35.87 10.11
C ASN A 57 0.20 34.80 10.51
N LYS A 58 -0.94 35.21 11.09
CA LYS A 58 -2.08 34.31 11.29
C LYS A 58 -2.64 33.76 9.97
N ALA A 59 -2.80 34.62 8.97
CA ALA A 59 -3.30 34.21 7.65
C ALA A 59 -2.32 33.29 6.91
N GLU A 60 -1.01 33.52 7.05
CA GLU A 60 0.03 32.64 6.54
C GLU A 60 -0.04 31.27 7.22
N ILE A 61 -0.19 31.19 8.56
CA ILE A 61 -0.41 29.91 9.27
C ILE A 61 -1.63 29.18 8.69
N ALA A 62 -2.77 29.86 8.53
CA ALA A 62 -3.98 29.27 7.98
C ALA A 62 -3.82 28.80 6.52
N PHE A 63 -3.12 29.59 5.69
CA PHE A 63 -2.76 29.20 4.33
C PHE A 63 -1.90 27.93 4.33
N THR A 64 -0.88 27.90 5.19
CA THR A 64 0.03 26.77 5.35
C THR A 64 -0.72 25.51 5.81
N GLU A 65 -1.73 25.61 6.69
CA GLU A 65 -2.63 24.49 7.04
C GLU A 65 -3.41 23.97 5.83
N LYS A 66 -3.87 24.84 4.91
CA LYS A 66 -4.57 24.41 3.69
C LYS A 66 -3.64 23.73 2.70
N VAL A 67 -2.41 24.19 2.59
CA VAL A 67 -1.36 23.53 1.78
C VAL A 67 -1.11 22.11 2.30
N GLU A 68 -0.99 21.93 3.62
CA GLU A 68 -0.85 20.62 4.26
C GLU A 68 -2.05 19.71 3.96
N GLN A 69 -3.28 20.22 4.09
CA GLN A 69 -4.50 19.47 3.76
C GLN A 69 -4.52 19.02 2.29
N ARG A 70 -4.09 19.87 1.36
CA ARG A 70 -4.00 19.50 -0.07
C ARG A 70 -2.98 18.39 -0.28
N TYR A 71 -1.81 18.46 0.33
CA TYR A 71 -0.79 17.41 0.19
C TYR A 71 -1.24 16.07 0.77
N ALA A 72 -1.89 16.07 1.93
CA ALA A 72 -2.47 14.86 2.50
C ALA A 72 -3.53 14.24 1.56
N ALA A 73 -4.39 15.08 0.96
CA ALA A 73 -5.38 14.62 -0.02
C ALA A 73 -4.72 14.12 -1.32
N GLU A 74 -3.62 14.74 -1.75
CA GLU A 74 -2.83 14.33 -2.91
C GLU A 74 -2.20 12.96 -2.72
N TYR A 75 -1.59 12.73 -1.56
CA TYR A 75 -1.05 11.42 -1.19
C TYR A 75 -2.15 10.36 -1.17
N LYS A 76 -3.30 10.63 -0.54
CA LYS A 76 -4.44 9.68 -0.51
C LYS A 76 -4.95 9.37 -1.92
N ARG A 77 -5.01 10.37 -2.81
CA ARG A 77 -5.37 10.19 -4.23
C ARG A 77 -4.38 9.27 -4.94
N ASP A 78 -3.08 9.54 -4.83
CA ASP A 78 -2.05 8.76 -5.50
C ASP A 78 -1.96 7.32 -4.96
N LEU A 79 -2.22 7.13 -3.67
CA LEU A 79 -2.30 5.81 -3.04
C LEU A 79 -3.48 5.00 -3.60
N CYS A 80 -4.68 5.58 -3.63
CA CYS A 80 -5.85 4.94 -4.25
C CYS A 80 -5.60 4.60 -5.73
N TYR A 81 -4.90 5.49 -6.45
CA TYR A 81 -4.53 5.26 -7.84
C TYR A 81 -3.56 4.08 -7.98
N ALA A 82 -2.56 3.97 -7.10
CA ALA A 82 -1.61 2.86 -7.10
C ALA A 82 -2.32 1.52 -6.86
N ASP A 83 -3.24 1.45 -5.90
CA ASP A 83 -4.00 0.23 -5.63
C ASP A 83 -4.90 -0.17 -6.81
N TRP A 84 -5.55 0.81 -7.44
CA TRP A 84 -6.33 0.59 -8.66
C TRP A 84 -5.47 0.06 -9.82
N MET A 85 -4.29 0.65 -10.05
CA MET A 85 -3.37 0.20 -11.11
C MET A 85 -2.84 -1.22 -10.84
N LYS A 86 -2.47 -1.56 -9.59
CA LYS A 86 -2.04 -2.91 -9.22
C LYS A 86 -3.12 -3.97 -9.48
N TYR A 87 -4.37 -3.65 -9.15
CA TYR A 87 -5.48 -4.55 -9.41
C TYR A 87 -5.69 -4.77 -10.91
N ARG A 88 -5.67 -3.68 -11.69
CA ARG A 88 -5.99 -3.71 -13.12
C ARG A 88 -4.91 -4.33 -13.99
N HIS A 89 -3.65 -4.06 -13.68
CA HIS A 89 -2.51 -4.41 -14.53
C HIS A 89 -1.58 -5.46 -13.91
N GLY A 90 -1.81 -5.83 -12.64
CA GLY A 90 -0.90 -6.65 -11.84
C GLY A 90 0.15 -5.79 -11.12
N SER A 91 0.67 -6.30 -10.01
CA SER A 91 1.61 -5.53 -9.16
C SER A 91 2.96 -5.27 -9.84
N ASP A 92 3.38 -6.16 -10.74
CA ASP A 92 4.65 -6.05 -11.47
C ASP A 92 4.54 -5.23 -12.75
N SER A 93 3.35 -4.71 -13.08
CA SER A 93 3.15 -3.87 -14.26
C SER A 93 3.91 -2.56 -14.12
N LYS A 94 4.31 -2.00 -15.27
CA LYS A 94 4.94 -0.68 -15.33
C LYS A 94 4.03 0.39 -14.71
N GLU A 95 2.74 0.39 -15.05
CA GLU A 95 1.74 1.33 -14.56
C GLU A 95 1.60 1.27 -13.05
N ALA A 96 1.54 0.06 -12.49
CA ALA A 96 1.48 -0.16 -11.05
C ALA A 96 2.74 0.35 -10.34
N GLN A 97 3.94 0.08 -10.89
CA GLN A 97 5.20 0.59 -10.34
C GLN A 97 5.28 2.12 -10.38
N ILE A 98 4.91 2.74 -11.50
CA ILE A 98 4.91 4.20 -11.64
C ILE A 98 3.94 4.83 -10.65
N ALA A 99 2.73 4.29 -10.53
CA ALA A 99 1.73 4.77 -9.59
C ALA A 99 2.20 4.64 -8.13
N GLN A 100 2.83 3.52 -7.78
CA GLN A 100 3.42 3.31 -6.45
C GLN A 100 4.51 4.34 -6.13
N HIS A 101 5.42 4.61 -7.08
CA HIS A 101 6.48 5.60 -6.88
C HIS A 101 5.94 7.04 -6.86
N ARG A 102 4.83 7.32 -7.55
CA ARG A 102 4.13 8.60 -7.46
C ARG A 102 3.54 8.80 -6.06
N ALA A 103 2.88 7.77 -5.52
CA ALA A 103 2.38 7.78 -4.14
C ALA A 103 3.52 7.94 -3.12
N GLU A 104 4.67 7.32 -3.33
CA GLU A 104 5.86 7.50 -2.50
C GLU A 104 6.39 8.94 -2.52
N LEU A 105 6.50 9.54 -3.72
CA LEU A 105 6.97 10.92 -3.89
C LEU A 105 5.97 11.98 -3.38
N SER A 106 4.66 11.66 -3.37
CA SER A 106 3.65 12.52 -2.77
C SER A 106 3.57 12.35 -1.25
N HIS A 107 3.79 11.15 -0.72
CA HIS A 107 3.97 10.95 0.72
C HIS A 107 5.10 11.81 1.28
N THR A 108 6.22 11.88 0.55
CA THR A 108 7.33 12.72 0.97
C THR A 108 7.22 14.17 0.53
N MET A 109 6.13 14.58 -0.15
CA MET A 109 5.83 16.01 -0.30
C MET A 109 5.82 16.68 1.04
N ASP A 110 5.34 15.94 2.05
CA ASP A 110 5.27 16.31 3.45
C ASP A 110 6.59 16.75 4.07
N LEU A 111 7.72 16.75 3.33
CA LEU A 111 9.07 16.91 3.87
C LEU A 111 9.97 17.91 3.10
N VAL A 112 9.49 18.59 2.04
CA VAL A 112 10.37 19.13 0.96
C VAL A 112 10.50 20.66 0.85
N HIS A 113 11.62 21.24 1.35
CA HIS A 113 11.91 22.68 1.50
C HIS A 113 11.64 23.61 0.29
N SER A 114 10.46 24.23 0.28
CA SER A 114 10.17 25.59 -0.21
C SER A 114 9.26 26.25 0.83
N GLY A 115 8.80 27.49 0.61
CA GLY A 115 7.57 28.02 1.25
C GLY A 115 6.30 27.21 0.88
N SER A 116 6.41 25.88 0.80
CA SER A 116 5.43 24.89 0.35
C SER A 116 5.90 23.45 0.71
N SER A 117 6.40 23.23 1.93
CA SER A 117 7.03 21.98 2.41
C SER A 117 6.51 21.54 3.79
N PRO A 118 5.84 20.39 4.03
CA PRO A 118 5.13 20.09 5.27
C PRO A 118 5.82 19.79 6.63
N TYR A 119 7.04 19.26 6.72
CA TYR A 119 7.77 19.24 8.01
C TYR A 119 8.35 20.61 8.30
N TRP A 120 8.71 21.31 7.24
CA TRP A 120 8.82 22.75 7.26
C TRP A 120 7.47 23.44 7.47
N ILE A 121 6.29 22.85 7.25
CA ILE A 121 5.01 23.50 7.56
C ILE A 121 4.88 23.56 9.07
N LYS A 122 5.23 22.48 9.78
CA LYS A 122 5.27 22.53 11.24
C LYS A 122 6.24 23.60 11.74
N TRP A 123 7.47 23.60 11.25
CA TRP A 123 8.49 24.59 11.66
C TRP A 123 8.22 26.00 11.13
N ASP A 124 7.62 26.15 9.96
CA ASP A 124 7.20 27.43 9.36
C ASP A 124 6.02 27.99 10.14
N LYS A 125 5.00 27.20 10.46
CA LYS A 125 3.91 27.59 11.37
C LYS A 125 4.47 28.08 12.69
N LEU A 126 5.48 27.40 13.25
CA LEU A 126 6.14 27.83 14.48
C LEU A 126 6.90 29.15 14.29
N CYS A 127 7.66 29.30 13.21
CA CYS A 127 8.31 30.56 12.84
C CYS A 127 7.31 31.70 12.65
N ARG A 128 6.17 31.45 12.01
CA ARG A 128 5.08 32.41 11.83
C ARG A 128 4.38 32.72 13.14
N LYS A 129 4.22 31.74 14.04
CA LYS A 129 3.74 31.93 15.42
C LYS A 129 4.68 32.86 16.18
N ALA A 130 5.99 32.66 16.08
CA ALA A 130 6.99 33.55 16.66
C ALA A 130 6.92 34.97 16.06
N GLU A 131 6.83 35.13 14.73
CA GLU A 131 6.67 36.44 14.08
C GLU A 131 5.36 37.14 14.48
N TRP A 132 4.29 36.38 14.63
CA TRP A 132 3.01 36.86 15.11
C TRP A 132 3.11 37.41 16.54
N VAL A 133 3.62 36.60 17.48
CA VAL A 133 3.81 36.99 18.89
C VAL A 133 4.78 38.17 19.00
N TRP A 134 5.87 38.15 18.24
CA TRP A 134 6.80 39.27 18.12
C TRP A 134 6.08 40.57 17.73
N SER A 135 5.24 40.50 16.70
CA SER A 135 4.48 41.67 16.23
C SER A 135 3.54 42.19 17.31
N GLN A 136 2.87 41.31 18.06
CA GLN A 136 2.01 41.74 19.17
C GLN A 136 2.79 42.40 20.31
N LEU A 137 3.93 41.82 20.71
CA LEU A 137 4.80 42.39 21.74
C LEU A 137 5.30 43.78 21.32
N LYS A 138 5.70 43.98 20.05
CA LYS A 138 6.06 45.29 19.50
C LYS A 138 4.90 46.28 19.52
N ALA A 139 3.68 45.83 19.19
CA ALA A 139 2.48 46.67 19.22
C ALA A 139 2.12 47.15 20.64
N GLU A 140 2.51 46.39 21.67
CA GLU A 140 2.29 46.71 23.09
C GLU A 140 3.46 47.44 23.75
N GLY A 141 4.60 47.59 23.06
CA GLY A 141 5.78 48.30 23.56
C GLY A 141 6.77 47.43 24.34
N TYR A 142 6.66 46.10 24.28
CA TYR A 142 7.59 45.15 24.90
C TYR A 142 8.81 44.89 24.01
N ASP A 143 9.53 45.95 23.63
CA ASP A 143 10.61 45.89 22.65
C ASP A 143 11.71 44.88 23.02
N ASN A 144 12.20 44.89 24.26
CA ASN A 144 13.27 43.99 24.70
C ASN A 144 12.85 42.51 24.64
N VAL A 145 11.61 42.19 25.00
CA VAL A 145 11.08 40.82 24.95
C VAL A 145 10.89 40.39 23.49
N ALA A 146 10.37 41.29 22.65
CA ALA A 146 10.24 41.04 21.22
C ALA A 146 11.61 40.75 20.58
N GLU A 147 12.65 41.54 20.88
CA GLU A 147 13.99 41.29 20.35
C GLU A 147 14.56 39.93 20.79
N LYS A 148 14.34 39.52 22.05
CA LYS A 148 14.71 38.18 22.53
C LYS A 148 14.06 37.07 21.69
N LEU A 149 12.75 37.17 21.45
CA LEU A 149 12.01 36.20 20.65
C LEU A 149 12.49 36.17 19.18
N ARG A 150 12.79 37.35 18.61
CA ARG A 150 13.34 37.45 17.25
C ARG A 150 14.68 36.72 17.14
N SER A 151 15.58 36.94 18.08
CA SER A 151 16.88 36.25 18.11
C SER A 151 16.75 34.74 18.27
N ALA A 152 15.85 34.27 19.15
CA ALA A 152 15.59 32.84 19.29
C ALA A 152 15.08 32.20 18.00
N ARG A 153 14.18 32.88 17.30
CA ARG A 153 13.70 32.46 15.97
C ARG A 153 14.83 32.44 14.93
N GLU A 154 15.70 33.45 14.90
CA GLU A 154 16.84 33.49 13.98
C GLU A 154 17.78 32.30 14.21
N VAL A 155 18.13 32.02 15.48
CA VAL A 155 18.94 30.85 15.85
C VAL A 155 18.28 29.53 15.42
N PHE A 156 16.97 29.39 15.63
CA PHE A 156 16.21 28.23 15.13
C PHE A 156 16.34 28.09 13.61
N CYS A 157 16.04 29.15 12.86
CA CYS A 157 16.12 29.16 11.40
C CYS A 157 17.52 28.81 10.89
N ASP A 158 18.58 29.36 11.50
CA ASP A 158 19.95 29.11 11.11
C ASP A 158 20.34 27.64 11.36
N ARG A 159 20.02 27.09 12.54
CA ARG A 159 20.23 25.66 12.84
C ARG A 159 19.53 24.76 11.84
N ILE A 160 18.25 25.01 11.55
CA ILE A 160 17.53 24.22 10.55
C ILE A 160 18.18 24.38 9.16
N LYS A 161 18.56 25.59 8.76
CA LYS A 161 19.16 25.84 7.43
C LYS A 161 20.52 25.18 7.25
N GLU A 162 21.37 25.20 8.28
CA GLU A 162 22.73 24.68 8.23
C GLU A 162 22.77 23.17 8.39
N GLU A 163 21.98 22.62 9.30
CA GLU A 163 22.04 21.20 9.64
C GLU A 163 21.05 20.35 8.85
N ALA A 164 19.92 20.92 8.44
CA ALA A 164 18.96 20.16 7.65
C ALA A 164 19.45 20.04 6.20
N ASN A 165 19.46 18.82 5.68
CA ASN A 165 19.71 18.56 4.26
C ASN A 165 18.50 18.92 3.36
N GLY A 166 17.58 19.79 3.83
CA GLY A 166 16.28 20.04 3.23
C GLY A 166 16.33 20.55 1.79
N LYS A 167 17.27 21.46 1.47
CA LYS A 167 17.47 21.95 0.09
C LYS A 167 17.92 20.83 -0.85
N THR A 168 18.87 20.00 -0.41
CA THR A 168 19.36 18.86 -1.18
C THR A 168 18.24 17.86 -1.41
N PHE A 169 17.52 17.48 -0.36
CA PHE A 169 16.39 16.58 -0.44
C PHE A 169 15.27 17.08 -1.38
N ARG A 170 14.96 18.38 -1.33
CA ARG A 170 14.01 19.00 -2.26
C ARG A 170 14.42 18.85 -3.71
N ASN A 171 15.68 19.15 -4.01
CA ASN A 171 16.21 19.09 -5.36
C ASN A 171 16.24 17.65 -5.89
N THR A 172 16.66 16.68 -5.07
CA THR A 172 16.73 15.27 -5.47
C THR A 172 15.33 14.67 -5.65
N ARG A 173 14.36 15.03 -4.82
CA ARG A 173 12.96 14.66 -5.03
C ARG A 173 12.39 15.24 -6.32
N ASN A 174 12.59 16.53 -6.58
CA ASN A 174 12.13 17.14 -7.83
C ASN A 174 12.77 16.48 -9.06
N ALA A 175 14.06 16.15 -8.98
CA ALA A 175 14.74 15.39 -10.03
C ALA A 175 14.15 13.98 -10.20
N ALA A 176 13.85 13.27 -9.10
CA ALA A 176 13.19 11.97 -9.14
C ALA A 176 11.79 12.07 -9.77
N LEU A 177 10.99 13.09 -9.41
CA LEU A 177 9.67 13.34 -10.01
C LEU A 177 9.76 13.60 -11.52
N VAL A 178 10.74 14.40 -11.97
CA VAL A 178 10.98 14.64 -13.39
C VAL A 178 11.40 13.34 -14.10
N ALA A 179 12.25 12.53 -13.48
CA ALA A 179 12.66 11.24 -14.01
C ALA A 179 11.47 10.25 -14.11
N LEU A 180 10.59 10.22 -13.11
CA LEU A 180 9.39 9.39 -13.10
C LEU A 180 8.44 9.78 -14.24
N LYS A 181 8.23 11.08 -14.47
CA LYS A 181 7.41 11.58 -15.59
C LYS A 181 7.98 11.19 -16.96
N LYS A 182 9.32 11.15 -17.10
CA LYS A 182 9.96 10.69 -18.34
C LYS A 182 9.73 9.19 -18.56
N TRP A 183 9.85 8.37 -17.52
CA TRP A 183 9.60 6.93 -17.60
C TRP A 183 8.14 6.64 -18.01
N GLU A 184 7.19 7.39 -17.45
CA GLU A 184 5.78 7.32 -17.84
C GLU A 184 5.55 7.63 -19.33
N GLN A 185 6.22 8.64 -19.88
CA GLN A 185 6.04 9.09 -21.26
C GLN A 185 6.80 8.27 -22.31
N GLY A 186 8.02 7.84 -22.01
CA GLY A 186 8.97 7.34 -23.03
C GLY A 186 9.44 5.90 -22.83
N ASP A 187 8.91 5.19 -21.84
CA ASP A 187 9.32 3.82 -21.46
C ASP A 187 10.80 3.65 -21.09
N ASP A 188 11.55 4.75 -21.01
CA ASP A 188 12.94 4.77 -20.56
C ASP A 188 13.01 4.98 -19.05
N ARG A 189 13.37 3.90 -18.33
CA ARG A 189 13.54 3.88 -16.89
C ARG A 189 14.93 4.38 -16.43
N ALA A 190 15.89 4.58 -17.34
CA ALA A 190 17.28 4.84 -16.97
C ALA A 190 17.45 6.11 -16.10
N ALA A 191 16.69 7.17 -16.39
CA ALA A 191 16.71 8.39 -15.58
C ALA A 191 16.18 8.15 -14.15
N TRP A 192 15.14 7.31 -14.02
CA TRP A 192 14.54 6.95 -12.72
C TRP A 192 15.50 6.10 -11.89
N ASP A 193 16.10 5.06 -12.49
CA ASP A 193 17.04 4.17 -11.79
C ASP A 193 18.28 4.92 -11.30
N LYS A 194 18.69 5.98 -11.98
CA LYS A 194 19.75 6.88 -11.50
C LYS A 194 19.26 7.87 -10.44
N GLY A 195 18.05 8.41 -10.59
CA GLY A 195 17.50 9.44 -9.70
C GLY A 195 17.02 8.91 -8.34
N LYS A 196 16.40 7.73 -8.33
CA LYS A 196 15.77 7.12 -7.15
C LYS A 196 16.76 6.89 -6.00
N PRO A 197 17.94 6.27 -6.20
CA PRO A 197 18.91 6.09 -5.11
C PRO A 197 19.41 7.41 -4.52
N VAL A 198 19.53 8.46 -5.34
CA VAL A 198 19.96 9.80 -4.88
C VAL A 198 18.88 10.46 -4.04
N TYR A 199 17.61 10.30 -4.43
CA TYR A 199 16.46 10.71 -3.63
C TYR A 199 16.40 9.92 -2.31
N ASP A 200 16.57 8.61 -2.34
CA ASP A 200 16.52 7.75 -1.14
C ASP A 200 17.62 8.09 -0.14
N ALA A 201 18.84 8.31 -0.61
CA ALA A 201 19.94 8.74 0.23
C ALA A 201 19.67 10.12 0.88
N ALA A 202 19.03 11.03 0.16
CA ALA A 202 18.64 12.32 0.70
C ALA A 202 17.47 12.22 1.70
N LEU A 203 16.50 11.34 1.44
CA LEU A 203 15.40 11.06 2.35
C LEU A 203 15.89 10.44 3.66
N ALA A 204 16.84 9.50 3.59
CA ALA A 204 17.45 8.87 4.76
C ALA A 204 18.12 9.91 5.68
N LYS A 205 18.98 10.77 5.11
CA LYS A 205 19.60 11.88 5.85
C LYS A 205 18.59 12.86 6.43
N TRP A 206 17.49 13.10 5.73
CA TRP A 206 16.41 13.95 6.25
C TRP A 206 15.73 13.30 7.46
N ASN A 207 15.46 11.99 7.39
CA ASN A 207 14.89 11.24 8.50
C ASN A 207 15.82 11.17 9.72
N GLU A 208 17.14 11.10 9.52
CA GLU A 208 18.13 11.20 10.60
C GLU A 208 18.10 12.57 11.30
N PHE A 209 17.85 13.66 10.55
CA PHE A 209 17.78 15.00 11.12
C PHE A 209 16.48 15.29 11.89
N LYS A 210 15.36 14.66 11.51
CA LYS A 210 14.02 14.94 12.08
C LYS A 210 14.00 15.06 13.61
N PRO A 211 14.50 14.09 14.41
CA PRO A 211 14.43 14.18 15.86
C PRO A 211 15.14 15.41 16.43
N LYS A 212 16.28 15.79 15.82
CA LYS A 212 17.04 16.98 16.21
C LYS A 212 16.30 18.27 15.87
N GLY A 213 15.68 18.33 14.69
CA GLY A 213 14.84 19.45 14.31
C GLY A 213 13.60 19.61 15.20
N GLU A 214 13.01 18.51 15.68
CA GLU A 214 11.92 18.55 16.67
C GLU A 214 12.38 19.11 18.03
N GLN A 215 13.59 18.75 18.49
CA GLN A 215 14.17 19.35 19.70
C GLN A 215 14.32 20.88 19.54
N TYR A 216 14.82 21.35 18.39
CA TYR A 216 14.93 22.79 18.14
C TYR A 216 13.57 23.48 18.08
N ALA A 217 12.55 22.81 17.57
CA ALA A 217 11.18 23.33 17.54
C ALA A 217 10.61 23.47 18.96
N GLU A 218 10.83 22.47 19.82
CA GLU A 218 10.43 22.53 21.23
C GLU A 218 11.13 23.69 21.98
N GLU A 219 12.43 23.90 21.75
CA GLU A 219 13.17 25.03 22.30
C GLU A 219 12.54 26.39 21.90
N LEU A 220 12.21 26.56 20.61
CA LEU A 220 11.56 27.78 20.12
C LEU A 220 10.13 27.93 20.66
N GLU A 221 9.36 26.85 20.75
CA GLU A 221 8.00 26.88 21.30
C GLU A 221 8.00 27.30 22.77
N ASN A 222 8.90 26.75 23.58
CA ASN A 222 9.10 27.16 24.97
C ASN A 222 9.43 28.65 25.07
N GLU A 223 10.32 29.16 24.21
CA GLU A 223 10.68 30.58 24.19
C GLU A 223 9.50 31.48 23.77
N ILE A 224 8.68 31.06 22.79
CA ILE A 224 7.42 31.76 22.44
C ILE A 224 6.52 31.86 23.67
N CYS A 225 6.31 30.76 24.40
CA CYS A 225 5.47 30.72 25.58
C CYS A 225 6.01 31.61 26.70
N GLU A 226 7.31 31.57 26.99
CA GLU A 226 7.94 32.43 28.01
C GLU A 226 7.84 33.91 27.65
N CYS A 227 8.09 34.29 26.39
CA CYS A 227 7.91 35.67 25.93
C CYS A 227 6.43 36.09 26.02
N ALA A 228 5.50 35.23 25.61
CA ALA A 228 4.06 35.53 25.66
C ALA A 228 3.58 35.81 27.09
N LYS A 229 4.07 35.06 28.09
CA LYS A 229 3.72 35.24 29.52
C LYS A 229 4.01 36.64 30.07
N THR A 230 4.96 37.36 29.48
CA THR A 230 5.29 38.74 29.91
C THR A 230 4.20 39.76 29.56
N SER A 231 3.28 39.43 28.67
CA SER A 231 2.07 40.21 28.38
C SER A 231 0.82 39.36 28.61
N LEU A 232 -0.03 39.78 29.55
CA LEU A 232 -1.29 39.09 29.83
C LEU A 232 -2.19 38.96 28.59
N THR A 233 -2.20 40.00 27.74
CA THR A 233 -2.98 40.05 26.50
C THR A 233 -2.44 39.07 25.47
N VAL A 234 -1.12 39.08 25.23
CA VAL A 234 -0.47 38.15 24.30
C VAL A 234 -0.59 36.71 24.79
N TYR A 235 -0.40 36.48 26.09
CA TYR A 235 -0.58 35.17 26.72
C TYR A 235 -1.99 34.62 26.50
N ALA A 236 -3.03 35.41 26.79
CA ALA A 236 -4.42 34.98 26.58
C ALA A 236 -4.70 34.60 25.12
N ILE A 237 -4.14 35.36 24.17
CA ILE A 237 -4.28 35.09 22.74
C ILE A 237 -3.56 33.78 22.33
N VAL A 238 -2.33 33.58 22.81
CA VAL A 238 -1.56 32.36 22.52
C VAL A 238 -2.23 31.12 23.13
N SER A 239 -2.68 31.20 24.40
CA SER A 239 -3.39 30.09 25.05
C SER A 239 -4.72 29.75 24.37
N HIS A 240 -5.46 30.76 23.89
CA HIS A 240 -6.68 30.52 23.11
C HIS A 240 -6.37 29.82 21.78
N TRP A 241 -5.29 30.20 21.12
CA TRP A 241 -4.85 29.57 19.88
C TRP A 241 -4.41 28.12 20.11
N GLU A 242 -3.62 27.85 21.15
CA GLU A 242 -3.23 26.49 21.54
C GLU A 242 -4.43 25.60 21.86
N SER A 243 -5.41 26.14 22.59
CA SER A 243 -6.66 25.43 22.88
C SER A 243 -7.44 25.09 21.60
N SER A 244 -7.43 26.01 20.63
CA SER A 244 -8.10 25.84 19.33
C SER A 244 -7.36 24.83 18.44
N ALA A 245 -6.03 24.87 18.43
CA ALA A 245 -5.18 23.93 17.72
C ALA A 245 -5.36 22.50 18.28
N LEU A 246 -5.37 22.34 19.61
CA LEU A 246 -5.64 21.07 20.28
C LEU A 246 -7.05 20.55 19.95
N LYS A 247 -8.06 21.42 19.91
CA LYS A 247 -9.42 21.04 19.51
C LYS A 247 -9.49 20.55 18.06
N ASN A 248 -8.77 21.20 17.15
CA ASN A 248 -8.68 20.78 15.75
C ASN A 248 -7.95 19.45 15.60
N ASP A 249 -6.82 19.26 16.28
CA ASP A 249 -6.07 17.99 16.30
C ASP A 249 -6.93 16.85 16.86
N LEU A 250 -7.65 17.09 17.96
CA LEU A 250 -8.60 16.14 18.53
C LEU A 250 -9.70 15.78 17.52
N GLY A 251 -10.24 16.77 16.80
CA GLY A 251 -11.23 16.55 15.74
C GLY A 251 -10.69 15.71 14.57
N GLN A 252 -9.45 15.97 14.13
CA GLN A 252 -8.80 15.19 13.07
C GLN A 252 -8.53 13.74 13.51
N LYS A 253 -8.07 13.55 14.76
CA LYS A 253 -7.88 12.22 15.34
C LYS A 253 -9.20 11.48 15.50
N SER A 254 -10.28 12.15 15.90
CA SER A 254 -11.62 11.57 15.94
C SER A 254 -12.05 11.08 14.55
N GLN A 255 -11.91 11.91 13.51
CA GLN A 255 -12.23 11.50 12.13
C GLN A 255 -11.35 10.32 11.67
N THR A 256 -10.07 10.29 12.07
CA THR A 256 -9.17 9.18 11.74
C THR A 256 -9.60 7.88 12.43
N ILE A 257 -10.09 7.97 13.68
CA ILE A 257 -10.65 6.83 14.41
C ILE A 257 -11.91 6.32 13.71
N ASP A 258 -12.80 7.23 13.28
CA ASP A 258 -14.01 6.85 12.53
C ASP A 258 -13.65 6.17 11.20
N ASP A 259 -12.73 6.74 10.40
CA ASP A 259 -12.23 6.13 9.16
C ASP A 259 -11.57 4.75 9.39
N LEU A 260 -10.93 4.52 10.55
CA LEU A 260 -10.32 3.24 10.92
C LEU A 260 -11.36 2.22 11.38
N ASN A 261 -12.41 2.66 12.09
CA ASN A 261 -13.53 1.81 12.47
C ASN A 261 -14.29 1.33 11.24
N ASP A 262 -14.59 2.21 10.28
CA ASP A 262 -15.22 1.83 9.01
C ASP A 262 -14.38 0.78 8.26
N GLN A 263 -13.05 0.89 8.30
CA GLN A 263 -12.15 -0.11 7.71
C GLN A 263 -12.14 -1.43 8.48
N LEU A 264 -12.30 -1.39 9.80
CA LEU A 264 -12.37 -2.57 10.64
C LEU A 264 -13.66 -3.35 10.37
N ASP A 265 -14.79 -2.66 10.31
CA ASP A 265 -16.10 -3.24 10.00
C ASP A 265 -16.07 -3.93 8.62
N HIS A 266 -15.47 -3.29 7.61
CA HIS A 266 -15.28 -3.91 6.30
C HIS A 266 -14.40 -5.17 6.34
N LYS A 267 -13.38 -5.23 7.20
CA LYS A 267 -12.54 -6.43 7.36
C LYS A 267 -13.28 -7.56 8.10
N ASP A 268 -14.15 -7.22 9.03
CA ASP A 268 -15.00 -8.19 9.72
C ASP A 268 -15.98 -8.83 8.73
N ASP A 269 -16.57 -8.04 7.83
CA ASP A 269 -17.40 -8.53 6.73
C ASP A 269 -16.63 -9.47 5.78
N ASP A 270 -15.43 -9.07 5.34
CA ASP A 270 -14.55 -9.90 4.51
C ASP A 270 -14.19 -11.22 5.23
N THR A 271 -13.91 -11.17 6.54
CA THR A 271 -13.59 -12.34 7.35
C THR A 271 -14.79 -13.29 7.46
N ALA A 272 -16.00 -12.73 7.63
CA ALA A 272 -17.24 -13.51 7.63
C ALA A 272 -17.47 -14.19 6.28
N ALA A 273 -17.25 -13.48 5.17
CA ALA A 273 -17.37 -14.03 3.82
C ALA A 273 -16.38 -15.20 3.58
N LEU A 274 -15.10 -15.02 3.92
CA LEU A 274 -14.08 -16.07 3.81
C LEU A 274 -14.40 -17.29 4.68
N LYS A 275 -14.93 -17.09 5.88
CA LYS A 275 -15.34 -18.18 6.78
C LYS A 275 -16.49 -18.99 6.18
N ASN A 276 -17.45 -18.34 5.53
CA ASN A 276 -18.55 -18.99 4.83
C ASN A 276 -18.05 -19.79 3.62
N GLU A 277 -17.16 -19.20 2.81
CA GLU A 277 -16.55 -19.88 1.66
C GLU A 277 -15.74 -21.12 2.09
N LEU A 278 -14.94 -21.00 3.15
CA LEU A 278 -14.20 -22.12 3.73
C LEU A 278 -15.14 -23.24 4.21
N HIS A 279 -16.27 -22.87 4.84
CA HIS A 279 -17.28 -23.84 5.25
C HIS A 279 -17.87 -24.58 4.05
N GLN A 280 -18.25 -23.85 3.00
CA GLN A 280 -18.77 -24.44 1.76
C GLN A 280 -17.76 -25.41 1.13
N LYS A 281 -16.50 -24.99 0.96
CA LYS A 281 -15.42 -25.85 0.45
C LYS A 281 -15.19 -27.09 1.31
N SER A 282 -15.33 -26.96 2.63
CA SER A 282 -15.26 -28.12 3.52
C SER A 282 -16.42 -29.09 3.31
N GLN A 283 -17.63 -28.63 2.99
CA GLN A 283 -18.77 -29.50 2.69
C GLN A 283 -18.59 -30.20 1.33
N GLU A 284 -18.18 -29.45 0.28
CA GLU A 284 -17.85 -30.02 -1.03
C GLU A 284 -16.81 -31.15 -0.91
N ASN A 285 -15.76 -30.95 -0.09
CA ASN A 285 -14.75 -31.97 0.15
C ASN A 285 -15.30 -33.21 0.91
N LYS A 286 -16.23 -33.02 1.85
CA LYS A 286 -16.91 -34.14 2.52
C LYS A 286 -17.77 -34.94 1.54
N GLU A 287 -18.49 -34.27 0.65
CA GLU A 287 -19.26 -34.92 -0.41
C GLU A 287 -18.32 -35.72 -1.34
N HIS A 288 -17.23 -35.11 -1.81
CA HIS A 288 -16.23 -35.80 -2.63
C HIS A 288 -15.68 -37.05 -1.94
N ARG A 289 -15.32 -36.97 -0.65
CA ARG A 289 -14.88 -38.15 0.13
C ARG A 289 -15.95 -39.23 0.21
N THR A 290 -17.21 -38.84 0.34
CA THR A 290 -18.35 -39.76 0.38
C THR A 290 -18.52 -40.49 -0.95
N TRP A 291 -18.28 -39.82 -2.09
CA TRP A 291 -18.34 -40.43 -3.43
C TRP A 291 -17.12 -41.32 -3.76
N ILE A 292 -15.93 -40.96 -3.28
CA ILE A 292 -14.70 -41.72 -3.55
C ILE A 292 -14.77 -43.15 -2.99
N GLY A 293 -15.35 -43.35 -1.80
CA GLY A 293 -15.44 -44.68 -1.16
C GLY A 293 -16.17 -45.74 -2.01
N PRO A 294 -17.44 -45.50 -2.41
CA PRO A 294 -18.18 -46.41 -3.29
C PRO A 294 -17.50 -46.62 -4.65
N LEU A 295 -16.89 -45.57 -5.22
CA LEU A 295 -16.16 -45.68 -6.48
C LEU A 295 -14.96 -46.64 -6.34
N MET A 296 -14.17 -46.49 -5.26
CA MET A 296 -13.07 -47.40 -4.95
C MET A 296 -13.55 -48.85 -4.76
N HIS A 297 -14.66 -49.06 -4.04
CA HIS A 297 -15.24 -50.39 -3.84
C HIS A 297 -15.72 -51.01 -5.16
N THR A 298 -16.33 -50.22 -6.04
CA THR A 298 -16.80 -50.65 -7.36
C THR A 298 -15.63 -51.05 -8.25
N ASN A 299 -14.58 -50.22 -8.31
CA ASN A 299 -13.34 -50.54 -9.02
C ASN A 299 -12.68 -51.80 -8.48
N GLN A 300 -12.62 -51.98 -7.15
CA GLN A 300 -12.07 -53.19 -6.54
C GLN A 300 -12.88 -54.44 -6.92
N THR A 301 -14.20 -54.33 -6.93
CA THR A 301 -15.10 -55.43 -7.31
C THR A 301 -14.94 -55.81 -8.78
N LEU A 302 -14.86 -54.81 -9.68
CA LEU A 302 -14.61 -55.01 -11.11
C LEU A 302 -13.25 -55.66 -11.34
N ASN A 303 -12.19 -55.17 -10.69
CA ASN A 303 -10.85 -55.77 -10.77
C ASN A 303 -10.86 -57.22 -10.32
N ASN A 304 -11.46 -57.53 -9.16
CA ASN A 304 -11.59 -58.91 -8.67
C ASN A 304 -12.37 -59.81 -9.64
N SER A 305 -13.41 -59.28 -10.30
CA SER A 305 -14.18 -60.02 -11.31
C SER A 305 -13.37 -60.28 -12.56
N LEU A 306 -12.60 -59.31 -13.04
CA LEU A 306 -11.70 -59.45 -14.18
C LEU A 306 -10.60 -60.48 -13.90
N CYS A 307 -9.97 -60.45 -12.72
CA CYS A 307 -9.00 -61.47 -12.30
C CYS A 307 -9.59 -62.88 -12.38
N LYS A 308 -10.81 -63.09 -11.84
CA LYS A 308 -11.50 -64.39 -11.93
C LYS A 308 -11.83 -64.81 -13.37
N GLN A 309 -12.15 -63.88 -14.26
CA GLN A 309 -12.38 -64.20 -15.68
C GLN A 309 -11.08 -64.64 -16.37
N VAL A 310 -9.97 -63.96 -16.08
CA VAL A 310 -8.64 -64.34 -16.60
C VAL A 310 -8.26 -65.73 -16.09
N GLU A 311 -8.39 -66.00 -14.80
CA GLU A 311 -8.13 -67.33 -14.21
C GLU A 311 -8.98 -68.44 -14.86
N ARG A 312 -10.27 -68.18 -15.12
CA ARG A 312 -11.15 -69.14 -15.81
C ARG A 312 -10.75 -69.36 -17.27
N SER A 313 -10.39 -68.30 -17.98
CA SER A 313 -9.92 -68.40 -19.36
C SER A 313 -8.63 -69.22 -19.43
N ASP A 314 -7.71 -69.00 -18.49
CA ASP A 314 -6.44 -69.73 -18.40
C ASP A 314 -6.68 -71.22 -18.10
N ALA A 315 -7.55 -71.53 -17.13
CA ALA A 315 -7.95 -72.90 -16.83
C ALA A 315 -8.65 -73.59 -18.03
N PHE A 316 -9.48 -72.87 -18.77
CA PHE A 316 -10.15 -73.39 -19.96
C PHE A 316 -9.17 -73.67 -21.11
N GLN A 317 -8.18 -72.79 -21.32
CA GLN A 317 -7.10 -73.02 -22.28
C GLN A 317 -6.26 -74.24 -21.89
N HIS A 318 -5.94 -74.41 -20.60
CA HIS A 318 -5.24 -75.59 -20.11
C HIS A 318 -6.05 -76.89 -20.29
N LEU A 319 -7.37 -76.84 -20.10
CA LEU A 319 -8.25 -78.00 -20.32
C LEU A 319 -8.29 -78.39 -21.80
N ILE A 320 -8.49 -77.42 -22.71
CA ILE A 320 -8.52 -77.68 -24.16
C ILE A 320 -7.19 -78.24 -24.65
N LEU A 321 -6.07 -77.63 -24.25
CA LEU A 321 -4.74 -78.15 -24.60
C LEU A 321 -4.51 -79.55 -24.03
N GLY A 322 -5.03 -79.83 -22.83
CA GLY A 322 -5.03 -81.16 -22.23
C GLY A 322 -5.81 -82.18 -23.06
N GLU A 323 -7.07 -81.89 -23.40
CA GLU A 323 -7.94 -82.76 -24.21
C GLU A 323 -7.39 -82.95 -25.64
N GLU A 324 -6.90 -81.90 -26.29
CA GLU A 324 -6.26 -82.00 -27.61
C GLU A 324 -5.01 -82.87 -27.56
N SER A 325 -4.18 -82.73 -26.51
CA SER A 325 -2.99 -83.57 -26.33
C SER A 325 -3.35 -85.04 -26.09
N GLN A 326 -4.43 -85.31 -25.35
CA GLN A 326 -4.90 -86.66 -25.06
C GLN A 326 -5.56 -87.31 -26.28
N ASN A 327 -6.40 -86.57 -27.02
CA ASN A 327 -6.96 -87.02 -28.30
C ASN A 327 -5.87 -87.31 -29.34
N TRP A 328 -4.81 -86.49 -29.37
CA TRP A 328 -3.65 -86.73 -30.23
C TRP A 328 -2.90 -88.02 -29.85
N LEU A 329 -2.70 -88.26 -28.55
CA LEU A 329 -2.12 -89.50 -28.02
C LEU A 329 -3.00 -90.73 -28.35
N GLU A 330 -4.30 -90.64 -28.13
CA GLU A 330 -5.25 -91.73 -28.41
C GLU A 330 -5.30 -92.07 -29.91
N GLY A 331 -5.32 -91.05 -30.77
CA GLY A 331 -5.22 -91.22 -32.23
C GLY A 331 -3.93 -91.94 -32.66
N LYS A 332 -2.79 -91.60 -32.05
CA LYS A 332 -1.50 -92.28 -32.28
C LYS A 332 -1.51 -93.73 -31.83
N THR A 333 -2.12 -94.04 -30.68
CA THR A 333 -2.23 -95.42 -30.17
C THR A 333 -3.19 -96.28 -30.98
N SER A 334 -4.31 -95.73 -31.47
CA SER A 334 -5.24 -96.43 -32.35
C SER A 334 -4.60 -96.74 -33.71
N SER A 335 -3.86 -95.78 -34.28
CA SER A 335 -3.06 -96.00 -35.49
C SER A 335 -2.00 -97.09 -35.30
N HIS A 336 -1.30 -97.10 -34.17
CA HIS A 336 -0.33 -98.17 -33.85
C HIS A 336 -1.00 -99.52 -33.64
N ALA A 337 -2.13 -99.60 -32.93
CA ALA A 337 -2.86 -100.84 -32.72
C ALA A 337 -3.38 -101.42 -34.05
N ASN A 338 -3.88 -100.57 -34.94
CA ASN A 338 -4.28 -100.96 -36.29
C ASN A 338 -3.10 -101.44 -37.14
N LEU A 339 -1.94 -100.78 -37.04
CA LEU A 339 -0.71 -101.20 -37.73
C LEU A 339 -0.22 -102.55 -37.20
N VAL A 340 -0.18 -102.75 -35.87
CA VAL A 340 0.22 -104.01 -35.24
C VAL A 340 -0.72 -105.15 -35.63
N ASN A 341 -2.03 -104.94 -35.59
CA ASN A 341 -3.01 -105.92 -36.04
C ASN A 341 -2.84 -106.26 -37.54
N TRP A 342 -2.56 -105.27 -38.38
CA TRP A 342 -2.30 -105.50 -39.80
C TRP A 342 -1.03 -106.34 -40.02
N ILE A 343 0.05 -106.05 -39.29
CA ILE A 343 1.31 -106.82 -39.33
C ILE A 343 1.06 -108.26 -38.85
N GLN A 344 0.38 -108.46 -37.72
CA GLN A 344 0.04 -109.78 -37.19
C GLN A 344 -0.80 -110.60 -38.18
N LYS A 345 -1.78 -109.97 -38.84
CA LYS A 345 -2.61 -110.61 -39.86
C LYS A 345 -1.81 -111.02 -41.11
N LYS A 346 -0.77 -110.25 -41.46
CA LYS A 346 0.18 -110.60 -42.53
C LYS A 346 1.11 -111.74 -42.14
N ILE A 347 1.63 -111.75 -40.91
CA ILE A 347 2.45 -112.85 -40.38
C ILE A 347 1.64 -114.16 -40.33
N ALA A 348 0.41 -114.13 -39.81
CA ALA A 348 -0.45 -115.31 -39.78
C ALA A 348 -0.76 -115.86 -41.19
N LYS A 349 -0.93 -114.98 -42.19
CA LYS A 349 -1.07 -115.40 -43.60
C LYS A 349 0.21 -116.01 -44.17
N MET A 350 1.39 -115.52 -43.78
CA MET A 350 2.67 -116.08 -44.23
C MET A 350 3.00 -117.41 -43.55
N ALA A 351 2.54 -117.63 -42.31
CA ALA A 351 2.72 -118.91 -41.60
C ALA A 351 1.76 -120.02 -42.07
N ALA A 352 0.72 -119.67 -42.85
CA ALA A 352 -0.24 -120.61 -43.44
C ALA A 352 0.11 -121.02 -44.89
N LEU A 353 1.21 -120.51 -45.42
CA LEU A 353 1.87 -120.90 -46.67
C LEU A 353 3.11 -121.72 -46.32
#